data_AF-M3W8C8-F1
#
_entry.id   AF-M3W8C8-F1
#
_cell.length_a   1.000
_cell.length_b   1.000
_cell.length_c   1.000
_cell.angle_alpha   90.00
_cell.angle_beta   90.00
_cell.angle_gamma   90.00
#
_symmetry.space_group_name_H-M   'P 1'
#
loop_
_entity.id
_entity.type
_entity.pdbx_description
1 polymer ?
#
loop_
_entity_poly.entity_id
_entity_poly.type
_entity_poly.pdbx_seq_one_letter_code
_entity_poly.pdbx_strand_id
1 'polypeptide(L)'
;MAVNVYSTSVTSDNLSRHDMLAWINESLQLNLTKIEQLCSGAAYCQFMDMLFPGSIALKKVKFQAKLEHEYIQNFKILQAGFKRMGVDKIIPVDKLVKGKFQDNFEFVQWFKKFFDANYDGKDYDPVAARQGQETAVAPSLVAPALNKPKKPLSSSSAAPQRPIATHRTTATPKAGPGVVRKNPGVGNGDDEAAELMQQVNVLKLTVEDLEKERDFYFGKLRNIELICQENEGENNPVLQRIVDILYATDEGFVIPDEGGPQEEQEEY
;
A
#
# COMPACT_ATOMS: atom_id res chain seq x y z
N MET A 1 -14.67 12.68 -27.23
CA MET A 1 -14.82 13.07 -25.81
C MET A 1 -14.98 11.79 -25.02
N ALA A 2 -14.41 11.71 -23.81
CA ALA A 2 -14.53 10.55 -22.95
C ALA A 2 -15.91 10.49 -22.27
N VAL A 3 -16.36 9.28 -21.94
CA VAL A 3 -17.51 9.03 -21.08
C VAL A 3 -17.05 9.21 -19.62
N ASN A 4 -17.63 10.15 -18.91
CA ASN A 4 -17.33 10.38 -17.49
C ASN A 4 -18.06 9.37 -16.61
N VAL A 5 -17.44 9.00 -15.48
CA VAL A 5 -18.00 8.07 -14.50
C VAL A 5 -17.99 8.73 -13.13
N TYR A 6 -19.10 8.59 -12.40
CA TYR A 6 -19.27 9.12 -11.05
C TYR A 6 -19.55 7.97 -10.08
N SER A 7 -19.00 8.06 -8.86
CA SER A 7 -19.33 7.13 -7.80
C SER A 7 -20.79 7.33 -7.40
N THR A 8 -21.67 6.47 -7.91
CA THR A 8 -23.03 6.31 -7.42
C THR A 8 -23.14 4.91 -6.80
N SER A 9 -24.05 4.72 -5.86
CA SER A 9 -24.24 3.46 -5.13
C SER A 9 -24.61 2.25 -6.02
N VAL A 10 -24.73 2.45 -7.34
CA VAL A 10 -25.18 1.47 -8.35
C VAL A 10 -24.06 1.13 -9.36
N THR A 11 -22.80 1.45 -9.04
CA THR A 11 -21.67 1.11 -9.93
C THR A 11 -21.05 -0.23 -9.55
N SER A 12 -20.58 -0.99 -10.55
CA SER A 12 -19.96 -2.32 -10.45
C SER A 12 -19.07 -2.50 -9.22
N ASP A 13 -19.06 -3.73 -8.71
CA ASP A 13 -18.29 -4.14 -7.54
C ASP A 13 -16.84 -3.64 -7.60
N ASN A 14 -16.37 -3.07 -6.49
CA ASN A 14 -15.00 -2.58 -6.39
C ASN A 14 -14.04 -3.77 -6.43
N LEU A 15 -12.95 -3.67 -7.19
CA LEU A 15 -11.95 -4.74 -7.27
C LEU A 15 -11.18 -4.84 -5.96
N SER A 16 -10.75 -6.05 -5.60
CA SER A 16 -9.80 -6.21 -4.50
C SER A 16 -8.45 -5.58 -4.88
N ARG A 17 -7.60 -5.33 -3.87
CA ARG A 17 -6.22 -4.86 -4.10
C ARG A 17 -5.44 -5.80 -5.04
N HIS A 18 -5.62 -7.11 -4.87
CA HIS A 18 -4.94 -8.12 -5.68
C HIS A 18 -5.39 -8.04 -7.13
N ASP A 19 -6.70 -8.05 -7.37
CA ASP A 19 -7.26 -8.04 -8.72
C ASP A 19 -6.94 -6.73 -9.45
N MET A 20 -6.91 -5.62 -8.72
CA MET A 20 -6.50 -4.33 -9.27
C MET A 20 -5.05 -4.35 -9.76
N LEU A 21 -4.13 -4.91 -8.97
CA LEU A 21 -2.73 -5.05 -9.37
C LEU A 21 -2.57 -6.02 -10.54
N ALA A 22 -3.26 -7.15 -10.52
CA ALA A 22 -3.27 -8.12 -11.61
C ALA A 22 -3.72 -7.46 -12.92
N TRP A 23 -4.86 -6.74 -12.89
CA TRP A 23 -5.37 -6.02 -14.05
C TRP A 23 -4.34 -5.03 -14.62
N ILE A 24 -3.69 -4.23 -13.78
CA ILE A 24 -2.70 -3.24 -14.23
C ILE A 24 -1.48 -3.93 -14.83
N ASN A 25 -0.98 -4.96 -14.16
CA ASN A 25 0.22 -5.69 -14.57
C ASN A 25 -0.01 -6.42 -15.89
N GLU A 26 -1.16 -7.07 -16.06
CA GLU A 26 -1.52 -7.75 -17.30
C GLU A 26 -1.75 -6.76 -18.44
N SER A 27 -2.50 -5.68 -18.20
CA SER A 27 -2.85 -4.70 -19.23
C SER A 27 -1.65 -3.92 -19.75
N LEU A 28 -0.71 -3.57 -18.87
CA LEU A 28 0.44 -2.72 -19.20
C LEU A 28 1.77 -3.48 -19.19
N GLN A 29 1.78 -4.80 -18.97
CA GLN A 29 2.99 -5.60 -18.81
C GLN A 29 3.95 -4.96 -17.79
N LEU A 30 3.44 -4.77 -16.56
CA LEU A 30 4.17 -4.22 -15.43
C LEU A 30 4.33 -5.27 -14.32
N ASN A 31 5.15 -4.97 -13.33
CA ASN A 31 5.37 -5.81 -12.14
C ASN A 31 5.16 -5.01 -10.86
N LEU A 32 4.00 -4.36 -10.74
CA LEU A 32 3.61 -3.65 -9.52
C LEU A 32 3.23 -4.65 -8.44
N THR A 33 3.76 -4.44 -7.24
CA THR A 33 3.47 -5.25 -6.04
C THR A 33 2.64 -4.49 -5.01
N LYS A 34 2.52 -3.17 -5.17
CA LYS A 34 1.84 -2.26 -4.23
C LYS A 34 1.06 -1.20 -5.00
N ILE A 35 -0.15 -0.89 -4.54
CA ILE A 35 -1.01 0.13 -5.17
C ILE A 35 -0.36 1.51 -5.11
N GLU A 36 0.39 1.78 -4.05
CA GLU A 36 1.16 2.99 -3.81
C GLU A 36 2.14 3.31 -4.94
N GLN A 37 2.59 2.31 -5.71
CA GLN A 37 3.49 2.51 -6.85
C GLN A 37 2.83 3.27 -8.02
N LEU A 38 1.50 3.33 -8.04
CA LEU A 38 0.73 4.18 -8.97
C LEU A 38 0.93 5.68 -8.70
N CYS A 39 1.52 6.05 -7.55
CA CYS A 39 1.90 7.43 -7.25
C CYS A 39 2.84 8.04 -8.28
N SER A 40 3.53 7.23 -9.09
CA SER A 40 4.39 7.73 -10.17
C SER A 40 3.62 8.44 -11.28
N GLY A 41 2.32 8.18 -11.42
CA GLY A 41 1.46 8.72 -12.47
C GLY A 41 1.70 8.14 -13.89
N ALA A 42 2.75 7.33 -14.07
CA ALA A 42 3.15 6.83 -15.39
C ALA A 42 2.14 5.81 -15.96
N ALA A 43 1.64 4.89 -15.11
CA ALA A 43 0.65 3.90 -15.52
C ALA A 43 -0.65 4.56 -16.01
N TYR A 44 -1.15 5.58 -15.31
CA TYR A 44 -2.33 6.33 -15.74
C TYR A 44 -2.13 7.07 -17.05
N CYS A 45 -0.95 7.64 -17.28
CA CYS A 45 -0.61 8.26 -18.57
C CYS A 45 -0.66 7.22 -19.71
N GLN A 46 -0.13 6.02 -19.45
CA GLN A 46 -0.13 4.96 -20.44
C GLN A 46 -1.53 4.40 -20.72
N PHE A 47 -2.36 4.22 -19.69
CA PHE A 47 -3.76 3.85 -19.90
C PHE A 47 -4.54 4.90 -20.69
N MET A 48 -4.28 6.19 -20.47
CA MET A 48 -4.92 7.24 -21.26
C MET A 48 -4.49 7.22 -22.73
N ASP A 49 -3.23 6.86 -23.01
CA ASP A 49 -2.76 6.62 -24.38
C ASP A 49 -3.44 5.38 -25.02
N MET A 50 -3.63 4.31 -24.25
CA MET A 50 -4.36 3.12 -24.67
C MET A 50 -5.85 3.41 -24.96
N LEU A 51 -6.53 4.14 -24.08
CA LEU A 51 -7.94 4.51 -24.27
C LEU A 51 -8.09 5.47 -25.46
N PHE A 52 -7.27 6.52 -25.49
CA PHE A 52 -7.37 7.62 -26.44
C PHE A 52 -5.98 7.95 -27.02
N PRO A 53 -5.56 7.27 -28.09
CA PRO A 53 -4.26 7.52 -28.72
C PRO A 53 -4.07 9.00 -29.08
N GLY A 54 -2.90 9.55 -28.74
CA GLY A 54 -2.58 10.97 -28.94
C GLY A 54 -3.17 11.94 -27.89
N SER A 55 -3.93 11.44 -26.91
CA SER A 55 -4.39 12.26 -25.78
C SER A 55 -3.27 12.63 -24.80
N ILE A 56 -2.22 11.81 -24.75
CA ILE A 56 -1.08 11.95 -23.83
C ILE A 56 0.21 12.20 -24.61
N ALA A 57 1.06 13.08 -24.09
CA ALA A 57 2.41 13.28 -24.61
C ALA A 57 3.34 12.18 -24.07
N LEU A 58 3.16 10.94 -24.51
CA LEU A 58 3.79 9.74 -23.91
C LEU A 58 5.32 9.83 -23.87
N LYS A 59 5.94 10.44 -24.89
CA LYS A 59 7.40 10.70 -24.93
C LYS A 59 7.93 11.58 -23.79
N LYS A 60 7.07 12.34 -23.11
CA LYS A 60 7.44 13.18 -21.96
C LYS A 60 7.19 12.49 -20.62
N VAL A 61 6.53 11.34 -20.63
CA VAL A 61 6.25 10.57 -19.41
C VAL A 61 7.54 9.92 -18.92
N LYS A 62 7.79 10.05 -17.63
CA LYS A 62 8.94 9.44 -16.96
C LYS A 62 8.52 8.10 -16.37
N PHE A 63 8.70 7.02 -17.13
CA PHE A 63 8.38 5.66 -16.69
C PHE A 63 9.28 5.17 -15.55
N GLN A 64 10.52 5.69 -15.48
CA GLN A 64 11.50 5.38 -14.44
C GLN A 64 11.58 6.44 -13.33
N ALA A 65 10.50 7.22 -13.14
CA ALA A 65 10.47 8.25 -12.10
C ALA A 65 10.69 7.64 -10.70
N LYS A 66 11.49 8.31 -9.87
CA LYS A 66 11.77 7.88 -8.48
C LYS A 66 11.59 8.99 -7.46
N LEU A 67 11.48 10.24 -7.93
CA LEU A 67 11.37 11.41 -7.07
C LEU A 67 9.99 12.07 -7.23
N GLU A 68 9.47 12.61 -6.14
CA GLU A 68 8.12 13.19 -6.09
C GLU A 68 7.89 14.27 -7.17
N HIS A 69 8.88 15.11 -7.43
CA HIS A 69 8.76 16.16 -8.46
C HIS A 69 8.63 15.58 -9.89
N GLU A 70 9.10 14.37 -10.13
CA GLU A 70 8.92 13.65 -11.39
C GLU A 70 7.52 13.05 -11.50
N TYR A 71 6.98 12.56 -10.39
CA TYR A 71 5.59 12.09 -10.31
C TYR A 71 4.62 13.23 -10.63
N ILE A 72 4.87 14.42 -10.06
CA ILE A 72 4.11 15.64 -10.35
C ILE A 72 4.14 15.97 -11.85
N GLN A 73 5.29 15.79 -12.53
CA GLN A 73 5.39 16.02 -13.98
C GLN A 73 4.52 15.04 -14.77
N ASN A 74 4.52 13.76 -14.41
CA ASN A 74 3.64 12.76 -15.01
C ASN A 74 2.16 13.12 -14.79
N PHE A 75 1.77 13.49 -13.56
CA PHE A 75 0.38 13.88 -13.29
C PHE A 75 -0.05 15.15 -14.03
N LYS A 76 0.85 16.11 -14.29
CA LYS A 76 0.53 17.26 -15.15
C LYS A 76 0.25 16.84 -16.60
N ILE A 77 0.96 15.83 -17.11
CA ILE A 77 0.69 15.26 -18.43
C ILE A 77 -0.69 14.58 -18.42
N LEU A 78 -1.01 13.82 -17.37
CA LEU A 78 -2.32 13.18 -17.20
C LEU A 78 -3.46 14.21 -17.16
N GLN A 79 -3.33 15.28 -16.36
CA GLN A 79 -4.30 16.37 -16.29
C GLN A 79 -4.54 17.03 -17.65
N ALA A 80 -3.48 17.22 -18.44
CA ALA A 80 -3.63 17.75 -19.80
C ALA A 80 -4.40 16.79 -20.72
N GLY A 81 -4.19 15.46 -20.57
CA GLY A 81 -4.96 14.44 -21.26
C GLY A 81 -6.44 14.44 -20.86
N PHE A 82 -6.74 14.52 -19.56
CA PHE A 82 -8.10 14.63 -19.03
C PHE A 82 -8.81 15.86 -19.61
N LYS A 83 -8.17 17.02 -19.55
CA LYS A 83 -8.72 18.26 -20.12
C LYS A 83 -8.98 18.13 -21.63
N ARG A 84 -8.07 17.51 -22.39
CA ARG A 84 -8.25 17.30 -23.84
C ARG A 84 -9.44 16.40 -24.15
N MET A 85 -9.64 15.36 -23.33
CA MET A 85 -10.72 14.39 -23.54
C MET A 85 -12.05 14.79 -22.88
N GLY A 86 -12.09 15.90 -22.14
CA GLY A 86 -13.29 16.36 -21.43
C GLY A 86 -13.61 15.56 -20.18
N VAL A 87 -12.59 14.97 -19.54
CA VAL A 87 -12.73 14.26 -18.26
C VAL A 87 -12.81 15.29 -17.14
N ASP A 88 -13.89 15.27 -16.37
CA ASP A 88 -14.18 16.28 -15.34
C ASP A 88 -13.70 15.87 -13.93
N LYS A 89 -13.23 14.63 -13.76
CA LYS A 89 -12.64 14.15 -12.51
C LYS A 89 -11.40 14.96 -12.14
N ILE A 90 -11.45 15.56 -10.96
CA ILE A 90 -10.31 16.22 -10.35
C ILE A 90 -9.33 15.16 -9.83
N ILE A 91 -8.07 15.26 -10.26
CA ILE A 91 -6.99 14.38 -9.80
C ILE A 91 -6.36 15.00 -8.55
N PRO A 92 -6.40 14.35 -7.37
CA PRO A 92 -5.80 14.84 -6.13
C PRO A 92 -4.28 14.62 -6.12
N VAL A 93 -3.57 15.32 -7.01
CA VAL A 93 -2.13 15.11 -7.28
C VAL A 93 -1.29 15.18 -6.01
N ASP A 94 -1.55 16.18 -5.16
CA ASP A 94 -0.85 16.42 -3.89
C ASP A 94 -0.91 15.24 -2.93
N LYS A 95 -2.00 14.46 -2.97
CA LYS A 95 -2.17 13.25 -2.16
C LYS A 95 -1.56 12.02 -2.83
N LEU A 96 -1.83 11.84 -4.13
CA LEU A 96 -1.39 10.66 -4.88
C LEU A 96 0.13 10.53 -4.89
N VAL A 97 0.85 11.64 -5.15
CA VAL A 97 2.32 11.64 -5.25
C VAL A 97 3.02 11.30 -3.92
N LYS A 98 2.30 11.34 -2.79
CA LYS A 98 2.83 10.91 -1.48
C LYS A 98 2.90 9.39 -1.33
N GLY A 99 2.35 8.62 -2.27
CA GLY A 99 2.38 7.17 -2.22
C GLY A 99 1.57 6.59 -1.06
N LYS A 100 0.52 7.28 -0.61
CA LYS A 100 -0.38 6.75 0.42
C LYS A 100 -1.36 5.75 -0.20
N PHE A 101 -1.53 4.59 0.47
CA PHE A 101 -2.39 3.52 -0.01
C PHE A 101 -3.83 3.98 -0.25
N GLN A 102 -4.47 4.59 0.75
CA GLN A 102 -5.90 4.96 0.69
C GLN A 102 -6.22 5.89 -0.48
N ASP A 103 -5.47 7.00 -0.63
CA ASP A 103 -5.70 7.96 -1.72
C ASP A 103 -5.44 7.34 -3.10
N ASN A 104 -4.38 6.53 -3.24
CA ASN A 104 -4.08 5.85 -4.50
C ASN A 104 -5.12 4.78 -4.84
N PHE A 105 -5.60 4.04 -3.82
CA PHE A 105 -6.59 2.99 -4.02
C PHE A 105 -7.96 3.57 -4.37
N GLU A 106 -8.38 4.66 -3.74
CA GLU A 106 -9.61 5.35 -4.12
C GLU A 106 -9.55 5.84 -5.58
N PHE A 107 -8.44 6.46 -5.98
CA PHE A 107 -8.30 6.98 -7.34
C PHE A 107 -8.26 5.87 -8.39
N VAL A 108 -7.54 4.77 -8.14
CA VAL A 108 -7.46 3.66 -9.11
C VAL A 108 -8.80 2.92 -9.26
N GLN A 109 -9.61 2.81 -8.20
CA GLN A 109 -10.97 2.25 -8.29
C GLN A 109 -11.84 3.05 -9.24
N TRP A 110 -11.83 4.38 -9.09
CA TRP A 110 -12.52 5.26 -10.02
C TRP A 110 -11.93 5.14 -11.44
N PHE A 111 -10.60 5.09 -11.56
CA PHE A 111 -9.92 5.01 -12.86
C PHE A 111 -10.25 3.71 -13.60
N LYS A 112 -10.39 2.58 -12.89
CA LYS A 112 -10.82 1.31 -13.47
C LYS A 112 -12.23 1.41 -14.06
N LYS A 113 -13.18 1.98 -13.31
CA LYS A 113 -14.54 2.20 -13.81
C LYS A 113 -14.56 3.13 -15.02
N PHE A 114 -13.74 4.19 -14.99
CA PHE A 114 -13.53 5.07 -16.13
C PHE A 114 -12.95 4.33 -17.34
N PHE A 115 -11.96 3.46 -17.13
CA PHE A 115 -11.36 2.64 -18.18
C PHE A 115 -12.41 1.73 -18.83
N ASP A 116 -13.16 0.98 -18.02
CA ASP A 116 -14.17 0.03 -18.51
C ASP A 116 -15.28 0.72 -19.32
N ALA A 117 -15.65 1.94 -18.94
CA ALA A 117 -16.65 2.73 -19.65
C ALA A 117 -16.17 3.28 -21.01
N ASN A 118 -14.86 3.29 -21.26
CA ASN A 118 -14.26 3.94 -22.42
C ASN A 118 -13.43 3.02 -23.32
N TYR A 119 -13.05 1.83 -22.83
CA TYR A 119 -12.26 0.89 -23.59
C TYR A 119 -13.12 0.21 -24.65
N ASP A 120 -12.66 0.24 -25.90
CA ASP A 120 -13.34 -0.29 -27.07
C ASP A 120 -12.81 -1.67 -27.51
N GLY A 121 -11.95 -2.29 -26.70
CA GLY A 121 -11.36 -3.60 -26.99
C GLY A 121 -10.19 -3.56 -27.97
N LYS A 122 -9.64 -2.39 -28.30
CA LYS A 122 -8.50 -2.28 -29.23
C LYS A 122 -7.24 -2.94 -28.66
N ASP A 123 -6.49 -3.62 -29.53
CA ASP A 123 -5.17 -4.14 -29.18
C ASP A 123 -4.21 -2.98 -28.86
N TYR A 124 -3.37 -3.17 -27.84
CA TYR A 124 -2.36 -2.21 -27.43
C TYR A 124 -1.10 -2.94 -27.00
N ASP A 125 0.05 -2.55 -27.55
CA ASP A 125 1.36 -3.03 -27.12
C ASP A 125 1.99 -2.03 -26.14
N PRO A 126 1.91 -2.28 -24.82
CA PRO A 126 2.42 -1.35 -23.83
C PRO A 126 3.95 -1.29 -23.80
N VAL A 127 4.65 -2.35 -24.22
CA VAL A 127 6.12 -2.38 -24.23
C VAL A 127 6.64 -1.55 -25.39
N ALA A 128 6.06 -1.71 -26.58
CA ALA A 128 6.40 -0.88 -27.73
C ALA A 128 6.08 0.60 -27.47
N ALA A 129 4.94 0.90 -26.84
CA ALA A 129 4.57 2.28 -26.48
C ALA A 129 5.58 2.94 -25.52
N ARG A 130 6.15 2.16 -24.59
CA ARG A 130 7.25 2.60 -23.71
C ARG A 130 8.63 2.60 -24.39
N GLN A 131 8.73 2.18 -25.64
CA GLN A 131 10.00 1.99 -26.36
C GLN A 131 10.94 1.04 -25.61
N GLY A 132 10.39 0.00 -24.98
CA GLY A 132 11.15 -0.99 -24.21
C GLY A 132 11.60 -0.52 -22.82
N GLN A 133 11.22 0.68 -22.37
CA GLN A 133 11.48 1.09 -20.99
C GLN A 133 10.63 0.27 -20.02
N GLU A 134 11.27 -0.30 -19.02
CA GLU A 134 10.57 -0.79 -17.84
C GLU A 134 9.99 0.39 -17.06
N THR A 135 9.08 0.15 -16.12
CA THR A 135 8.70 1.15 -15.11
C THR A 135 9.59 1.00 -13.88
N ALA A 136 9.97 2.11 -13.24
CA ALA A 136 10.67 2.02 -11.96
C ALA A 136 9.73 1.39 -10.93
N VAL A 137 10.18 0.31 -10.30
CA VAL A 137 9.62 -0.13 -9.03
C VAL A 137 9.97 0.96 -8.03
N ALA A 138 8.99 1.76 -7.62
CA ALA A 138 9.22 2.86 -6.69
C ALA A 138 9.92 2.30 -5.44
N PRO A 139 11.10 2.82 -5.04
CA PRO A 139 11.73 2.38 -3.82
C PRO A 139 10.80 2.73 -2.65
N SER A 140 10.64 1.78 -1.73
CA SER A 140 9.98 2.02 -0.44
C SER A 140 10.55 3.31 0.15
N LEU A 141 9.69 4.29 0.44
CA LEU A 141 10.09 5.53 1.11
C LEU A 141 10.42 5.22 2.58
N VAL A 142 11.52 4.49 2.82
CA VAL A 142 12.17 4.49 4.12
C VAL A 142 12.94 5.81 4.21
N ALA A 143 12.54 6.64 5.17
CA ALA A 143 13.23 7.87 5.49
C ALA A 143 14.74 7.61 5.66
N PRO A 144 15.64 8.46 5.11
CA PRO A 144 17.05 8.31 5.38
C PRO A 144 17.28 8.59 6.87
N ALA A 145 17.63 7.54 7.62
CA ALA A 145 18.19 7.68 8.95
C ALA A 145 19.37 8.65 8.87
N LEU A 146 19.31 9.72 9.68
CA LEU A 146 20.41 10.69 9.80
C LEU A 146 21.68 9.96 10.22
N ASN A 147 22.59 9.73 9.27
CA ASN A 147 23.97 9.42 9.56
C ASN A 147 24.62 10.67 10.18
N LYS A 148 24.73 10.70 11.51
CA LYS A 148 25.61 11.62 12.24
C LYS A 148 27.04 11.44 11.74
N PRO A 149 27.70 12.47 11.20
CA PRO A 149 29.12 12.40 10.89
C PRO A 149 29.95 12.42 12.17
N LYS A 150 30.82 11.41 12.33
CA LYS A 150 31.87 11.39 13.35
C LYS A 150 32.88 12.50 13.04
N LYS A 151 33.04 13.44 13.97
CA LYS A 151 34.06 14.51 13.92
C LYS A 151 35.48 13.90 14.00
N PRO A 152 36.44 14.34 13.19
CA PRO A 152 37.86 14.12 13.46
C PRO A 152 38.37 15.19 14.46
N LEU A 153 39.22 14.75 15.40
CA LEU A 153 39.90 15.60 16.37
C LEU A 153 40.96 16.48 15.69
N SER A 154 41.05 17.74 16.14
CA SER A 154 42.12 18.68 15.76
C SER A 154 42.92 19.11 16.98
N SER A 155 44.23 18.91 16.87
CA SER A 155 45.35 19.79 17.25
C SER A 155 45.51 20.28 18.70
N SER A 156 46.64 19.89 19.30
CA SER A 156 47.45 20.79 20.13
C SER A 156 48.94 20.40 20.13
N SER A 157 49.77 21.42 19.82
CA SER A 157 51.13 21.71 20.32
C SER A 157 52.35 20.82 20.01
N ALA A 158 53.19 21.38 19.13
CA ALA A 158 54.66 21.45 19.07
C ALA A 158 55.56 20.78 20.13
N ALA A 159 56.60 20.07 19.68
CA ALA A 159 58.05 20.37 19.82
C ALA A 159 58.93 19.10 19.58
N PRO A 160 60.22 19.22 19.21
CA PRO A 160 60.92 18.24 18.35
C PRO A 160 62.02 17.42 19.06
N GLN A 161 62.34 16.21 18.57
CA GLN A 161 63.72 15.70 18.61
C GLN A 161 63.99 14.52 17.64
N ARG A 162 65.28 14.42 17.29
CA ARG A 162 65.95 13.71 16.19
C ARG A 162 66.21 12.21 16.51
N PRO A 163 66.82 11.41 15.59
CA PRO A 163 66.48 10.01 15.34
C PRO A 163 67.48 9.03 15.98
N ILE A 164 67.23 7.72 15.86
CA ILE A 164 68.26 6.72 15.50
C ILE A 164 67.61 5.35 15.23
N ALA A 165 68.18 4.70 14.22
CA ALA A 165 67.88 3.39 13.69
C ALA A 165 67.99 2.24 14.71
N THR A 166 67.36 1.09 14.43
CA THR A 166 68.12 -0.13 14.10
C THR A 166 67.24 -1.29 13.63
N HIS A 167 67.75 -1.91 12.58
CA HIS A 167 67.45 -3.19 11.94
C HIS A 167 67.06 -4.34 12.90
N ARG A 168 66.27 -5.32 12.41
CA ARG A 168 66.82 -6.62 11.93
C ARG A 168 65.74 -7.57 11.37
N THR A 169 65.97 -7.96 10.12
CA THR A 169 65.52 -9.13 9.33
C THR A 169 65.50 -10.44 10.12
N THR A 170 64.64 -11.44 9.86
CA THR A 170 64.82 -12.55 8.86
C THR A 170 63.59 -13.48 8.98
N ALA A 171 62.79 -13.77 7.95
CA ALA A 171 62.97 -14.74 6.85
C ALA A 171 62.58 -16.23 7.14
N THR A 172 61.36 -16.60 6.71
CA THR A 172 60.96 -17.85 5.99
C THR A 172 60.76 -19.19 6.76
N PRO A 173 60.21 -20.28 6.15
CA PRO A 173 58.78 -20.52 5.82
C PRO A 173 58.30 -21.98 6.12
N LYS A 174 56.98 -22.29 6.10
CA LYS A 174 56.39 -23.46 5.37
C LYS A 174 54.87 -23.68 5.59
N ALA A 175 54.31 -24.39 4.61
CA ALA A 175 52.92 -24.60 4.25
C ALA A 175 52.15 -25.69 5.01
N GLY A 176 50.82 -25.61 4.93
CA GLY A 176 49.86 -26.70 5.09
C GLY A 176 48.46 -26.27 4.61
N PRO A 177 47.82 -26.93 3.62
CA PRO A 177 46.54 -26.50 3.04
C PRO A 177 45.35 -27.22 3.69
N GLY A 178 44.37 -26.46 4.20
CA GLY A 178 43.08 -26.96 4.65
C GLY A 178 41.97 -26.48 3.72
N VAL A 179 41.42 -27.41 2.93
CA VAL A 179 40.27 -27.20 2.04
C VAL A 179 39.00 -27.06 2.88
N VAL A 180 38.37 -25.88 2.86
CA VAL A 180 37.00 -25.70 3.37
C VAL A 180 36.03 -25.78 2.19
N ARG A 181 35.31 -26.91 2.11
CA ARG A 181 34.09 -27.05 1.29
C ARG A 181 33.00 -26.15 1.89
N LYS A 182 32.52 -25.18 1.12
CA LYS A 182 31.32 -24.40 1.45
C LYS A 182 30.13 -25.03 0.71
N ASN A 183 29.19 -25.62 1.45
CA ASN A 183 27.86 -25.93 0.92
C ASN A 183 27.12 -24.62 0.61
N PRO A 184 26.41 -24.51 -0.52
CA PRO A 184 25.42 -23.45 -0.73
C PRO A 184 24.04 -24.00 -0.37
N GLY A 185 23.31 -23.32 0.51
CA GLY A 185 21.89 -23.60 0.71
C GLY A 185 21.41 -23.36 2.11
N VAL A 186 21.20 -22.09 2.48
CA VAL A 186 20.07 -21.62 3.29
C VAL A 186 19.91 -20.14 2.97
N GLY A 187 18.83 -19.74 2.31
CA GLY A 187 18.60 -18.34 1.94
C GLY A 187 17.17 -18.01 1.54
N ASN A 188 16.19 -18.86 1.88
CA ASN A 188 14.77 -18.64 1.56
C ASN A 188 13.86 -18.55 2.79
N GLY A 189 14.31 -18.98 3.98
CA GLY A 189 13.47 -18.99 5.18
C GLY A 189 13.30 -17.61 5.83
N ASP A 190 14.29 -16.73 5.70
CA ASP A 190 14.24 -15.39 6.29
C ASP A 190 13.26 -14.47 5.53
N ASP A 191 13.14 -14.65 4.21
CA ASP A 191 12.20 -13.92 3.36
C ASP A 191 10.75 -14.37 3.61
N GLU A 192 10.52 -15.68 3.75
CA GLU A 192 9.20 -16.23 4.09
C GLU A 192 8.74 -15.84 5.51
N ALA A 193 9.67 -15.84 6.48
CA ALA A 193 9.38 -15.38 7.84
C ALA A 193 9.01 -13.89 7.88
N ALA A 194 9.69 -13.05 7.08
CA ALA A 194 9.38 -11.63 6.97
C ALA A 194 7.99 -11.39 6.32
N GLU A 195 7.65 -12.17 5.29
CA GLU A 195 6.35 -12.08 4.62
C GLU A 195 5.19 -12.50 5.54
N LEU A 196 5.35 -13.61 6.26
CA LEU A 196 4.37 -14.07 7.25
C LEU A 196 4.19 -13.04 8.37
N MET A 197 5.27 -12.42 8.83
CA MET A 197 5.20 -11.38 9.85
C MET A 197 4.48 -10.12 9.36
N GLN A 198 4.63 -9.77 8.08
CA GLN A 198 3.87 -8.68 7.46
C GLN A 198 2.37 -9.04 7.35
N GLN A 199 2.03 -10.27 6.97
CA GLN A 199 0.65 -10.71 6.88
C GLN A 199 -0.05 -10.70 8.25
N VAL A 200 0.64 -11.15 9.31
CA VAL A 200 0.15 -11.08 10.69
C VAL A 200 -0.13 -9.62 11.10
N ASN A 201 0.75 -8.69 10.75
CA ASN A 201 0.53 -7.27 11.08
C ASN A 201 -0.66 -6.67 10.33
N VAL A 202 -0.85 -7.01 9.05
CA VAL A 202 -2.02 -6.56 8.28
C VAL A 202 -3.32 -7.13 8.85
N LEU A 203 -3.34 -8.42 9.20
CA LEU A 203 -4.50 -9.06 9.82
C LEU A 203 -4.83 -8.42 11.16
N LYS A 204 -3.83 -8.12 12.00
CA LYS A 204 -4.04 -7.42 13.28
C LYS A 204 -4.70 -6.06 13.09
N LEU A 205 -4.21 -5.25 12.15
CA LEU A 205 -4.81 -3.94 11.86
C LEU A 205 -6.23 -4.09 11.31
N THR A 206 -6.48 -5.09 10.47
CA THR A 206 -7.81 -5.37 9.93
C THR A 206 -8.78 -5.77 11.04
N VAL A 207 -8.35 -6.62 11.97
CA VAL A 207 -9.15 -7.00 13.15
C VAL A 207 -9.44 -5.78 14.02
N GLU A 208 -8.45 -4.93 14.28
CA GLU A 208 -8.64 -3.71 15.07
C GLU A 208 -9.67 -2.77 14.43
N ASP A 209 -9.65 -2.61 13.11
CA ASP A 209 -10.62 -1.78 12.41
C ASP A 209 -12.02 -2.42 12.39
N LEU A 210 -12.11 -3.75 12.22
CA LEU A 210 -13.38 -4.48 12.33
C LEU A 210 -13.96 -4.42 13.75
N GLU A 211 -13.14 -4.43 14.79
CA GLU A 211 -13.56 -4.27 16.17
C GLU A 211 -14.14 -2.86 16.41
N LYS A 212 -13.51 -1.82 15.86
CA LYS A 212 -14.06 -0.46 15.90
C LYS A 212 -15.41 -0.36 15.18
N GLU A 213 -15.55 -1.00 14.02
CA GLU A 213 -16.82 -1.04 13.31
C GLU A 213 -17.88 -1.82 14.09
N ARG A 214 -17.54 -2.99 14.64
CA ARG A 214 -18.41 -3.77 15.52
C ARG A 214 -18.92 -2.92 16.69
N ASP A 215 -18.01 -2.25 17.39
CA ASP A 215 -18.35 -1.43 18.56
C ASP A 215 -19.20 -0.22 18.17
N PHE A 216 -18.93 0.38 17.01
CA PHE A 216 -19.72 1.48 16.46
C PHE A 216 -21.17 1.06 16.16
N TYR A 217 -21.37 -0.09 15.50
CA TYR A 217 -22.72 -0.59 15.20
C TYR A 217 -23.43 -1.10 16.46
N PHE A 218 -22.72 -1.81 17.35
CA PHE A 218 -23.24 -2.24 18.63
C PHE A 218 -23.72 -1.06 19.48
N GLY A 219 -22.93 0.02 19.57
CA GLY A 219 -23.32 1.22 20.30
C GLY A 219 -24.60 1.88 19.73
N LYS A 220 -24.78 1.88 18.41
CA LYS A 220 -26.03 2.36 17.78
C LYS A 220 -27.22 1.48 18.14
N LEU A 221 -27.07 0.15 18.06
CA LEU A 221 -28.12 -0.80 18.40
C LEU A 221 -28.49 -0.71 19.88
N ARG A 222 -27.50 -0.56 20.77
CA ARG A 222 -27.71 -0.35 22.22
C ARG A 222 -28.48 0.94 22.52
N ASN A 223 -28.17 2.03 21.81
CA ASN A 223 -28.93 3.28 21.95
C ASN A 223 -30.40 3.10 21.51
N ILE A 224 -30.64 2.36 20.42
CA ILE A 224 -32.01 2.05 19.96
C ILE A 224 -32.74 1.18 20.98
N GLU A 225 -32.05 0.18 21.54
CA GLU A 225 -32.59 -0.70 22.59
C GLU A 225 -33.01 0.09 23.83
N LEU A 226 -32.17 1.03 24.31
CA LEU A 226 -32.50 1.91 25.43
C LEU A 226 -33.76 2.74 25.16
N ILE A 227 -33.88 3.31 23.96
CA ILE A 227 -35.08 4.06 23.55
C ILE A 227 -36.32 3.15 23.59
N CYS A 228 -36.20 1.89 23.14
CA CYS A 228 -37.34 0.97 23.20
C CYS A 228 -37.74 0.62 24.64
N GLN A 229 -36.77 0.41 25.53
CA GLN A 229 -36.99 0.09 26.95
C GLN A 229 -37.63 1.26 27.71
N GLU A 230 -37.18 2.49 27.48
CA GLU A 230 -37.76 3.70 28.11
C GLU A 230 -39.24 3.91 27.74
N ASN A 231 -39.68 3.39 26.59
CA ASN A 231 -41.03 3.58 26.05
C ASN A 231 -41.88 2.28 26.10
N GLU A 232 -41.45 1.26 26.82
CA GLU A 232 -42.12 -0.05 26.90
C GLU A 232 -43.55 0.04 27.48
N GLY A 233 -43.80 1.02 28.35
CA GLY A 233 -45.13 1.25 28.96
C GLY A 233 -46.23 1.73 27.99
N GLU A 234 -45.87 2.15 26.77
CA GLU A 234 -46.82 2.71 25.80
C GLU A 234 -47.48 1.65 24.89
N ASN A 235 -47.13 0.37 25.01
CA ASN A 235 -47.65 -0.73 24.18
C ASN A 235 -47.61 -0.43 22.67
N ASN A 236 -46.52 0.17 22.19
CA ASN A 236 -46.38 0.55 20.79
C ASN A 236 -45.98 -0.66 19.93
N PRO A 237 -46.82 -1.11 18.97
CA PRO A 237 -46.55 -2.30 18.14
C PRO A 237 -45.39 -2.13 17.16
N VAL A 238 -44.88 -0.90 16.98
CA VAL A 238 -43.66 -0.63 16.21
C VAL A 238 -42.42 -0.88 17.06
N LEU A 239 -42.43 -0.45 18.33
CA LEU A 239 -41.31 -0.69 19.25
C LEU A 239 -41.12 -2.19 19.49
N GLN A 240 -42.21 -2.94 19.65
CA GLN A 240 -42.13 -4.40 19.79
C GLN A 240 -41.44 -5.06 18.59
N ARG A 241 -41.76 -4.63 17.36
CA ARG A 241 -41.11 -5.16 16.16
C ARG A 241 -39.62 -4.83 16.08
N ILE A 242 -39.22 -3.65 16.59
CA ILE A 242 -37.80 -3.27 16.65
C ILE A 242 -37.07 -4.15 17.67
N VAL A 243 -37.68 -4.38 18.84
CA VAL A 243 -37.16 -5.28 19.88
C VAL A 243 -37.00 -6.70 19.33
N ASP A 244 -38.01 -7.23 18.62
CA ASP A 244 -37.94 -8.56 18.02
C ASP A 244 -36.79 -8.69 17.00
N ILE A 245 -36.48 -7.62 16.26
CA ILE A 245 -35.32 -7.58 15.34
C ILE A 245 -33.99 -7.55 16.12
N LEU A 246 -33.91 -6.78 17.21
CA LEU A 246 -32.69 -6.65 18.00
C LEU A 246 -32.29 -7.96 18.70
N TYR A 247 -33.28 -8.77 19.11
CA TYR A 247 -33.06 -10.06 19.78
C TYR A 247 -33.18 -11.26 18.83
N ALA A 248 -33.39 -11.03 17.53
CA ALA A 248 -33.38 -12.11 16.56
C ALA A 248 -31.99 -12.76 16.50
N THR A 249 -31.95 -14.09 16.56
CA THR A 249 -30.73 -14.89 16.39
C THR A 249 -30.80 -15.65 15.08
N ASP A 250 -29.69 -15.68 14.34
CA ASP A 250 -29.58 -16.51 13.13
C ASP A 250 -29.38 -17.99 13.50
N GLU A 251 -29.91 -18.91 12.67
CA GLU A 251 -29.73 -20.35 12.85
C GLU A 251 -28.23 -20.71 12.80
N GLY A 252 -27.67 -21.08 13.96
CA GLY A 252 -26.24 -21.41 14.12
C GLY A 252 -25.45 -20.42 14.99
N PHE A 253 -26.07 -19.34 15.48
CA PHE A 253 -25.45 -18.44 16.44
C PHE A 253 -25.44 -19.07 17.84
N VAL A 254 -24.29 -19.59 18.26
CA VAL A 254 -24.08 -20.08 19.64
C VAL A 254 -23.64 -18.88 20.48
N ILE A 255 -24.51 -18.43 21.39
CA ILE A 255 -24.11 -17.50 22.45
C ILE A 255 -23.08 -18.27 23.29
N PRO A 256 -21.80 -17.82 23.37
CA PRO A 256 -20.87 -18.40 24.33
C PRO A 256 -21.50 -18.22 25.71
N ASP A 257 -21.74 -19.32 26.42
CA ASP A 257 -22.34 -19.29 27.77
C ASP A 257 -21.77 -18.11 28.57
N GLU A 258 -22.63 -17.31 29.21
CA GLU A 258 -22.27 -16.29 30.23
C GLU A 258 -21.67 -16.94 31.50
N GLY A 259 -20.86 -17.98 31.34
CA GLY A 259 -20.27 -18.80 32.38
C GLY A 259 -18.82 -19.12 32.05
N GLY A 260 -18.00 -18.11 31.81
CA GLY A 260 -16.56 -18.24 32.05
C GLY A 260 -16.33 -18.54 33.53
N PRO A 261 -15.41 -19.47 33.90
CA PRO A 261 -15.23 -19.90 35.28
C PRO A 261 -14.96 -18.71 36.18
N GLN A 262 -15.66 -18.67 37.33
CA GLN A 262 -15.31 -17.78 38.43
C GLN A 262 -13.82 -17.97 38.71
N GLU A 263 -13.02 -16.95 38.43
CA GLU A 263 -11.71 -16.79 39.05
C GLU A 263 -12.00 -16.68 40.56
N GLU A 264 -11.92 -17.80 41.26
CA GLU A 264 -11.76 -17.80 42.71
C GLU A 264 -10.50 -16.97 42.98
N GLN A 265 -10.72 -15.74 43.41
CA GLN A 265 -9.71 -14.94 44.06
C GLN A 265 -9.26 -15.73 45.29
N GLU A 266 -8.08 -16.34 45.20
CA GLU A 266 -7.35 -16.83 46.37
C GLU A 266 -7.08 -15.62 47.28
N GLU A 267 -7.95 -15.45 48.26
CA GLU A 267 -7.75 -14.59 49.41
C GLU A 267 -6.96 -15.40 50.47
N TYR A 268 -5.71 -14.98 50.67
CA TYR A 268 -4.72 -15.31 51.71
C TYR A 268 -3.93 -16.63 51.64
#